data_AF-A0A518HBI1-F1
#
_entry.id   AF-A0A518HBI1-F1
#
_cell.length_a   1.000
_cell.length_b   1.000
_cell.length_c   1.000
_cell.angle_alpha   90.00
_cell.angle_beta   90.00
_cell.angle_gamma   90.00
#
_symmetry.space_group_name_H-M   'P 1'
#
loop_
_entity.id
_entity.type
_entity.pdbx_description
1 polymer ?
#
loop_
_entity_poly.entity_id
_entity_poly.type
_entity_poly.pdbx_seq_one_letter_code
_entity_poly.pdbx_strand_id
1 'polypeptide(L)'
;MSAAAPSAVDRIARPAADAPAEAPELFLLGSIVDSWVEPAGSCDWDSRLVLQVVPRGRPRELLTVEADAVLVPDLGWLADLGENLCHGSPVRVKARRSRSGDLEVTELDLDR
;
A
#
# COMPACT_ATOMS: atom_id res chain seq x y z
N MET A 1 2.72 -59.97 31.90
CA MET A 1 1.99 -59.38 30.76
C MET A 1 1.72 -57.93 31.11
N SER A 2 2.16 -57.01 30.25
CA SER A 2 2.52 -55.62 30.54
C SER A 2 1.40 -54.72 31.08
N ALA A 3 1.76 -53.92 32.10
CA ALA A 3 1.04 -52.69 32.45
C ALA A 3 1.25 -51.65 31.33
N ALA A 4 0.17 -51.19 30.72
CA ALA A 4 0.20 -50.08 29.77
C ALA A 4 0.13 -48.76 30.55
N ALA A 5 1.18 -47.94 30.45
CA ALA A 5 1.15 -46.55 30.87
C ALA A 5 0.36 -45.72 29.82
N PRO A 6 -0.51 -44.78 30.23
CA PRO A 6 -1.08 -43.84 29.28
C PRO A 6 -0.02 -42.80 28.87
N SER A 7 0.16 -42.68 27.56
CA SER A 7 1.10 -41.80 26.89
C SER A 7 0.70 -40.33 27.02
N ALA A 8 1.69 -39.50 27.33
CA ALA A 8 1.57 -38.07 27.56
C ALA A 8 1.59 -37.27 26.24
N VAL A 9 0.49 -37.19 25.51
CA VAL A 9 0.32 -36.13 24.49
C VAL A 9 -1.16 -35.76 24.36
N ASP A 10 -1.66 -35.03 25.35
CA ASP A 10 -2.82 -34.16 25.16
C ASP A 10 -2.36 -32.72 25.46
N ARG A 11 -1.42 -32.24 24.64
CA ARG A 11 -1.18 -30.79 24.53
C ARG A 11 -2.29 -30.26 23.64
N ILE A 12 -3.43 -29.97 24.25
CA ILE A 12 -4.42 -29.08 23.70
C ILE A 12 -3.69 -27.77 23.43
N ALA A 13 -3.33 -27.56 22.16
CA ALA A 13 -2.77 -26.32 21.68
C ALA A 13 -3.77 -25.23 22.04
N ARG A 14 -3.35 -24.32 22.93
CA ARG A 14 -4.06 -23.06 23.17
C ARG A 14 -4.40 -22.46 21.80
N PRO A 15 -5.62 -21.94 21.59
CA PRO A 15 -5.83 -21.08 20.44
C PRO A 15 -4.79 -19.97 20.53
N ALA A 16 -4.06 -19.73 19.43
CA ALA A 16 -3.12 -18.63 19.30
C ALA A 16 -3.91 -17.32 19.41
N ALA A 17 -4.19 -16.91 20.64
CA ALA A 17 -4.81 -15.63 20.98
C ALA A 17 -3.74 -14.54 20.93
N ASP A 18 -3.18 -14.32 19.73
CA ASP A 18 -2.49 -13.07 19.39
C ASP A 18 -2.14 -13.03 17.89
N ALA A 19 -3.11 -13.33 17.01
CA ALA A 19 -3.01 -12.76 15.68
C ALA A 19 -3.20 -11.24 15.86
N PRO A 20 -2.18 -10.40 15.61
CA PRO A 20 -2.32 -8.97 15.79
C PRO A 20 -3.49 -8.51 14.92
N ALA A 21 -4.44 -7.78 15.51
CA ALA A 21 -5.53 -7.18 14.77
C ALA A 21 -4.92 -6.41 13.59
N GLU A 22 -5.19 -6.85 12.36
CA GLU A 22 -4.68 -6.21 11.16
C GLU A 22 -5.13 -4.73 11.21
N ALA A 23 -4.18 -3.82 11.01
CA ALA A 23 -4.47 -2.40 11.04
C ALA A 23 -5.57 -2.08 10.00
N PRO A 24 -6.50 -1.16 10.30
CA PRO A 24 -7.61 -0.87 9.40
C PRO A 24 -7.07 -0.40 8.03
N GLU A 25 -7.55 -1.06 6.98
CA GLU A 25 -7.25 -0.70 5.60
C GLU A 25 -8.00 0.59 5.22
N LEU A 26 -7.32 1.45 4.48
CA LEU A 26 -7.83 2.73 3.99
C LEU A 26 -7.79 2.73 2.46
N PHE A 27 -8.86 3.23 1.85
CA PHE A 27 -9.00 3.30 0.41
C PHE A 27 -9.20 4.74 -0.04
N LEU A 28 -8.47 5.14 -1.06
CA LEU A 28 -8.63 6.41 -1.76
C LEU A 28 -8.89 6.11 -3.24
N LEU A 29 -9.98 6.69 -3.76
CA LEU A 29 -10.29 6.73 -5.18
C LEU A 29 -10.26 8.19 -5.61
N GLY A 30 -9.58 8.51 -6.70
CA GLY A 30 -9.48 9.89 -7.15
C GLY A 30 -8.89 10.02 -8.55
N SER A 31 -8.54 11.25 -8.90
CA SER A 31 -7.82 11.58 -10.12
C SER A 31 -6.48 12.23 -9.77
N ILE A 32 -5.44 11.86 -10.51
CA ILE A 32 -4.11 12.45 -10.40
C ILE A 32 -4.18 13.90 -10.87
N VAL A 33 -3.70 14.83 -10.05
CA VAL A 33 -3.55 16.26 -10.40
C VAL A 33 -2.11 16.59 -10.72
N ASP A 34 -1.18 15.97 -10.02
CA ASP A 34 0.25 16.14 -10.23
C ASP A 34 0.98 14.86 -9.80
N SER A 35 2.14 14.61 -10.38
CA SER A 35 2.99 13.49 -10.00
C SER A 35 4.46 13.76 -10.28
N TRP A 36 5.33 13.22 -9.44
CA TRP A 36 6.77 13.25 -9.63
C TRP A 36 7.44 12.08 -8.90
N VAL A 37 8.72 11.86 -9.22
CA VAL A 37 9.56 10.83 -8.60
C VAL A 37 10.70 11.49 -7.84
N GLU A 38 11.05 10.91 -6.69
CA GLU A 38 12.16 11.34 -5.84
C GLU A 38 13.21 10.22 -5.68
N PRO A 39 14.51 10.53 -5.82
CA PRO A 39 15.06 11.85 -6.18
C PRO A 39 14.76 12.20 -7.65
N ALA A 40 14.69 13.51 -7.94
CA ALA A 40 14.34 13.99 -9.28
C ALA A 40 15.29 13.42 -10.36
N GLY A 41 14.71 12.95 -11.46
CA GLY A 41 15.44 12.29 -12.55
C GLY A 41 15.77 10.81 -12.31
N SER A 42 15.37 10.25 -11.16
CA SER A 42 15.42 8.82 -10.91
C SER A 42 14.14 8.14 -11.42
N CYS A 43 14.30 6.99 -12.07
CA CYS A 43 13.20 6.12 -12.51
C CYS A 43 13.63 4.67 -12.27
N ASP A 44 13.95 4.36 -11.02
CA ASP A 44 14.27 3.02 -10.55
C ASP A 44 13.27 2.56 -9.48
N TRP A 45 13.35 1.28 -9.14
CA TRP A 45 12.46 0.64 -8.19
C TRP A 45 12.68 1.09 -6.74
N ASP A 46 13.83 1.70 -6.44
CA ASP A 46 14.17 2.22 -5.11
C ASP A 46 13.70 3.67 -4.92
N SER A 47 13.13 4.27 -5.97
CA SER A 47 12.62 5.63 -5.95
C SER A 47 11.28 5.74 -5.23
N ARG A 48 10.97 6.95 -4.77
CA ARG A 48 9.67 7.29 -4.18
C ARG A 48 8.81 8.00 -5.20
N LEU A 49 7.62 7.46 -5.46
CA LEU A 49 6.58 8.13 -6.23
C LEU A 49 5.77 9.04 -5.31
N VAL A 50 5.53 10.27 -5.75
CA VAL A 50 4.62 11.20 -5.07
C VAL A 50 3.49 11.58 -6.03
N LEU A 51 2.25 11.44 -5.56
CA LEU A 51 1.04 11.81 -6.29
C LEU A 51 0.27 12.87 -5.52
N GLN A 52 -0.23 13.89 -6.23
CA GLN A 52 -1.31 14.72 -5.74
C GLN A 52 -2.62 14.22 -6.33
N VAL A 53 -3.58 13.89 -5.47
CA VAL A 53 -4.84 13.25 -5.86
C VAL A 53 -6.01 14.08 -5.36
N VAL A 54 -6.97 14.35 -6.24
CA VAL A 54 -8.29 14.86 -5.86
C VAL A 54 -9.22 13.67 -5.62
N PRO A 55 -9.71 13.45 -4.39
CA PRO A 55 -10.58 12.32 -4.10
C PRO A 55 -11.93 12.45 -4.80
N ARG A 56 -12.44 11.32 -5.29
CA ARG A 56 -13.77 11.23 -5.90
C ARG A 56 -14.84 11.67 -4.88
N GLY A 57 -15.71 12.59 -5.31
CA GLY A 57 -16.76 13.16 -4.47
C GLY A 57 -16.30 14.25 -3.50
N ARG A 58 -15.00 14.57 -3.45
CA ARG A 58 -14.42 15.63 -2.60
C ARG A 58 -13.51 16.55 -3.42
N PRO A 59 -14.05 17.29 -4.41
CA PRO A 59 -13.25 18.08 -5.36
C PRO A 59 -12.54 19.29 -4.76
N ARG A 60 -12.81 19.62 -3.48
CA ARG A 60 -12.13 20.69 -2.74
C ARG A 60 -10.96 20.18 -1.88
N GLU A 61 -10.75 18.87 -1.86
CA GLU A 61 -9.63 18.24 -1.16
C GLU A 61 -8.53 17.89 -2.17
N LEU A 62 -7.29 18.10 -1.76
CA LEU A 62 -6.10 17.65 -2.46
C LEU A 62 -5.25 16.85 -1.47
N LEU A 63 -4.95 15.61 -1.80
CA LEU A 63 -4.19 14.71 -0.94
C LEU A 63 -2.85 14.38 -1.59
N THR A 64 -1.77 14.43 -0.81
CA THR A 64 -0.47 13.90 -1.22
C THR A 64 -0.39 12.43 -0.82
N VAL A 65 -0.04 11.58 -1.78
CA VAL A 65 0.17 10.15 -1.61
C VAL A 65 1.63 9.86 -1.94
N GLU A 66 2.36 9.32 -0.98
CA GLU A 66 3.73 8.85 -1.17
C GLU A 66 3.71 7.33 -1.23
N ALA A 67 4.31 6.76 -2.27
CA ALA A 67 4.33 5.33 -2.53
C ALA A 67 5.71 4.89 -3.02
N ASP A 68 6.11 3.66 -2.69
CA ASP A 68 7.31 3.07 -3.25
C ASP A 68 7.13 2.78 -4.74
N ALA A 69 8.14 3.05 -5.56
CA ALA A 69 8.08 2.82 -7.00
C ALA A 69 7.80 1.35 -7.37
N VAL A 70 8.16 0.39 -6.50
CA VAL A 70 7.85 -1.04 -6.68
C VAL A 70 6.35 -1.35 -6.80
N LEU A 71 5.47 -0.45 -6.35
CA LEU A 71 4.03 -0.60 -6.46
C LEU A 71 3.49 -0.18 -7.84
N VAL A 72 4.32 0.48 -8.65
CA VAL A 72 3.97 0.88 -10.01
C VAL A 72 4.09 -0.32 -10.95
N PRO A 73 3.18 -0.53 -11.93
CA PRO A 73 3.16 -1.74 -12.76
C PRO A 73 4.44 -1.99 -13.56
N ASP A 74 5.05 -0.93 -14.10
CA ASP A 74 6.27 -0.98 -14.90
C ASP A 74 7.00 0.37 -14.88
N LEU A 75 8.26 0.38 -15.35
CA LEU A 75 9.08 1.59 -15.43
C LEU A 75 8.56 2.62 -16.46
N GLY A 76 7.74 2.21 -17.43
CA GLY A 76 7.10 3.12 -18.38
C GLY A 76 6.03 3.97 -17.70
N TRP A 77 5.21 3.36 -16.85
CA TRP A 77 4.32 4.06 -15.94
C TRP A 77 5.06 5.01 -15.01
N LEU A 78 6.16 4.55 -14.40
CA LEU A 78 6.96 5.38 -13.50
C LEU A 78 7.54 6.61 -14.22
N ALA A 79 8.03 6.43 -15.45
CA ALA A 79 8.53 7.52 -16.28
C ALA A 79 7.41 8.51 -16.65
N ASP A 80 6.25 8.02 -17.09
CA ASP A 80 5.11 8.86 -17.43
C ASP A 80 4.59 9.66 -16.21
N LEU A 81 4.60 9.06 -15.02
CA LEU A 81 4.30 9.73 -13.77
C LEU A 81 5.37 10.76 -13.38
N GLY A 82 6.65 10.43 -13.56
CA GLY A 82 7.78 11.33 -13.29
C GLY A 82 7.76 12.59 -14.17
N GLU A 83 7.28 12.46 -15.40
CA GLU A 83 7.08 13.56 -16.35
C GLU A 83 5.67 14.20 -16.28
N ASN A 84 4.86 13.79 -15.29
CA ASN A 84 3.50 14.28 -15.07
C ASN A 84 2.55 14.13 -16.28
N LEU A 85 2.72 13.07 -17.07
CA LEU A 85 1.90 12.77 -18.24
C LEU A 85 0.56 12.12 -17.89
N CYS A 86 0.40 11.68 -16.63
CA CYS A 86 -0.81 11.01 -16.15
C CYS A 86 -1.84 11.96 -15.51
N HIS A 87 -1.73 13.27 -15.71
CA HIS A 87 -2.71 14.24 -15.21
C HIS A 87 -4.15 13.88 -15.63
N GLY A 88 -5.08 13.91 -14.68
CA GLY A 88 -6.49 13.56 -14.85
C GLY A 88 -6.78 12.06 -14.79
N SER A 89 -5.75 11.21 -14.89
CA SER A 89 -5.90 9.76 -14.87
C SER A 89 -6.47 9.27 -13.53
N PRO A 90 -7.41 8.31 -13.54
CA PRO A 90 -7.93 7.72 -12.32
C PRO A 90 -6.86 6.93 -11.56
N VAL A 91 -6.94 6.97 -10.23
CA VAL A 91 -6.07 6.20 -9.34
C VAL A 91 -6.87 5.60 -8.18
N ARG A 92 -6.54 4.36 -7.83
CA ARG A 92 -6.95 3.72 -6.57
C ARG A 92 -5.72 3.48 -5.71
N VAL A 93 -5.77 3.95 -4.47
CA VAL A 93 -4.73 3.74 -3.48
C VAL A 93 -5.30 2.93 -2.33
N LYS A 94 -4.59 1.87 -1.96
CA LYS A 94 -4.81 1.16 -0.71
C LYS A 94 -3.67 1.47 0.24
N ALA A 95 -3.99 1.85 1.46
CA ALA A 95 -3.02 2.15 2.48
C ALA A 95 -3.38 1.47 3.81
N ARG A 96 -2.36 1.21 4.63
CA ARG A 96 -2.52 0.78 6.01
C ARG A 96 -1.91 1.82 6.94
N ARG A 97 -2.47 1.94 8.14
CA ARG A 97 -1.77 2.65 9.22
C ARG A 97 -0.69 1.74 9.78
N SER A 98 0.56 2.20 9.75
CA SER A 98 1.66 1.54 10.43
C SER A 98 1.47 1.61 11.95
N ARG A 99 2.28 0.85 12.70
CA ARG A 99 2.28 0.93 14.17
C ARG A 99 2.74 2.30 14.69
N SER A 100 3.50 3.08 13.91
CA SER A 100 3.87 4.46 14.23
C SER A 100 2.75 5.47 13.94
N GLY A 101 1.71 5.05 13.22
CA GLY A 101 0.56 5.89 12.86
C GLY A 101 0.67 6.51 11.46
N ASP A 102 1.79 6.30 10.77
CA ASP A 102 2.01 6.75 9.39
C ASP A 102 1.14 5.95 8.41
N LEU A 103 0.79 6.57 7.29
CA LEU A 103 0.10 5.89 6.20
C LEU A 103 1.13 5.28 5.28
N GLU A 104 1.08 3.95 5.15
CA GLU A 104 1.91 3.20 4.22
C GLU A 104 1.01 2.73 3.07
N VAL A 105 1.33 3.17 1.86
CA VAL A 105 0.64 2.68 0.65
C VAL A 105 1.06 1.24 0.40
N THR A 106 0.09 0.36 0.27
CA THR A 106 0.31 -1.09 0.06
C THR A 106 -0.06 -1.54 -1.34
N GLU A 107 -0.89 -0.77 -2.05
CA GLU A 107 -1.35 -1.07 -3.40
C GLU A 107 -1.67 0.22 -4.13
N LEU A 108 -1.33 0.26 -5.42
CA LEU A 108 -1.56 1.38 -6.30
C LEU A 108 -2.08 0.86 -7.64
N ASP A 109 -3.38 1.05 -7.91
CA ASP A 109 -3.94 0.78 -9.23
C ASP A 109 -3.96 2.07 -10.04
N LEU A 110 -3.25 2.03 -11.17
CA LEU A 110 -3.19 3.11 -12.15
C LEU A 110 -3.98 2.69 -13.39
N ASP A 111 -4.78 3.61 -13.92
CA ASP A 111 -5.58 3.41 -15.13
C ASP A 111 -5.51 4.70 -15.97
N ARG A 112 -5.40 4.59 -17.31
CA ARG A 112 -5.19 5.73 -18.23
C ARG A 112 -6.47 6.14 -18.93
#